data_AF-A0AAI8TQ10-F1
#
_entry.id   AF-A0AAI8TQ10-F1
#
_cell.length_a   1.000
_cell.length_b   1.000
_cell.length_c   1.000
_cell.angle_alpha   90.00
_cell.angle_beta   90.00
_cell.angle_gamma   90.00
#
_symmetry.space_group_name_H-M   'P 1'
#
loop_
_entity.id
_entity.type
_entity.pdbx_description
1 polymer ?
#
loop_
_entity_poly.entity_id
_entity_poly.type
_entity_poly.pdbx_seq_one_letter_code
_entity_poly.pdbx_strand_id
1 'polypeptide(L)'
;MARHRAARTRKIRTLMAGGVALATVPAVAAVAATQPESVAGVRLAALVIGASSTNPGGDGVADFYGGRFQQDPTVVANFFTGPAGIYRAIQANQGDDDTVVLASGWGAANASALLSYHKLTGDPVVTSPQLYVLDNNVARPNGGFGTRYPIFALIGVNPVPTPTDPGVDVIDVGYEYDINGNTPAYVLNPVSTANSLATYFDNRLNQTSVDLPVTDDGELDLSDSECDAACQTDIADGKETTVHLDTGETVVIKKVDSTTYISYRTEGLPLLQPLRTYGGDVGNTIADASEPALKAAVDYGYPDNDALANPDKYVPARLVPTRKETETFVRDFTAGVQQGARPLVRTSLYFSPKTRTSERSRGSRRPVAGLVKSVAERVDALAKKLSDGVTGGI
;
A
#
# COMPACT_ATOMS: atom_id res chain seq x y z
N MET A 1 -45.41 -49.17 -39.53
CA MET A 1 -44.15 -49.37 -40.29
C MET A 1 -43.23 -48.22 -39.92
N ALA A 2 -42.26 -48.40 -39.01
CA ALA A 2 -40.81 -48.54 -39.28
C ALA A 2 -40.22 -47.32 -40.04
N ARG A 3 -39.10 -46.67 -39.71
CA ARG A 3 -38.03 -46.78 -38.68
C ARG A 3 -37.06 -45.58 -38.93
N HIS A 4 -36.31 -45.15 -37.90
CA HIS A 4 -34.99 -44.45 -37.96
C HIS A 4 -34.91 -43.01 -38.51
N ARG A 5 -33.97 -42.12 -38.13
CA ARG A 5 -32.93 -42.00 -37.08
C ARG A 5 -32.48 -40.52 -37.04
N ALA A 6 -32.06 -40.09 -35.85
CA ALA A 6 -31.20 -38.95 -35.46
C ALA A 6 -30.31 -38.24 -36.51
N ALA A 7 -30.12 -36.91 -36.36
CA ALA A 7 -28.90 -36.31 -35.77
C ALA A 7 -28.83 -34.75 -35.89
N ARG A 8 -28.36 -34.12 -34.78
CA ARG A 8 -27.54 -32.90 -34.61
C ARG A 8 -27.82 -31.65 -35.49
N THR A 9 -27.87 -30.45 -34.88
CA THR A 9 -26.70 -29.63 -34.48
C THR A 9 -27.15 -28.43 -33.62
N ARG A 10 -26.42 -28.18 -32.51
CA ARG A 10 -26.55 -27.00 -31.61
C ARG A 10 -25.96 -25.75 -32.27
N LYS A 11 -26.64 -24.61 -32.13
CA LYS A 11 -26.01 -23.28 -32.00
C LYS A 11 -26.78 -22.48 -30.94
N ILE A 12 -26.18 -22.35 -29.75
CA ILE A 12 -26.64 -21.43 -28.71
C ILE A 12 -25.98 -20.07 -29.01
N ARG A 13 -26.78 -19.06 -29.30
CA ARG A 13 -26.35 -17.66 -29.34
C ARG A 13 -26.66 -17.05 -27.98
N THR A 14 -25.61 -16.67 -27.26
CA THR A 14 -25.67 -15.89 -26.03
C THR A 14 -26.04 -14.46 -26.38
N LEU A 15 -27.15 -13.95 -25.83
CA LEU A 15 -27.54 -12.55 -25.84
C LEU A 15 -27.34 -12.02 -24.41
N MET A 16 -26.28 -11.23 -24.22
CA MET A 16 -26.10 -10.37 -23.05
C MET A 16 -26.94 -9.10 -23.28
N ALA A 17 -27.99 -8.91 -22.49
CA ALA A 17 -28.68 -7.63 -22.36
C ALA A 17 -28.52 -7.17 -20.91
N GLY A 18 -27.60 -6.21 -20.72
CA GLY A 18 -27.45 -5.48 -19.47
C GLY A 18 -28.59 -4.48 -19.30
N GLY A 19 -29.25 -4.54 -18.15
CA GLY A 19 -30.19 -3.53 -17.68
C GLY A 19 -29.93 -3.29 -16.21
N VAL A 20 -29.34 -2.14 -15.88
CA VAL A 20 -29.21 -1.66 -14.49
C VAL A 20 -30.57 -1.09 -14.08
N ALA A 21 -31.27 -1.80 -13.21
CA ALA A 21 -32.48 -1.30 -12.57
C ALA A 21 -32.10 -0.50 -11.32
N LEU A 22 -32.26 0.82 -11.42
CA LEU A 22 -32.35 1.72 -10.26
C LEU A 22 -33.64 1.40 -9.50
N ALA A 23 -33.52 0.87 -8.29
CA ALA A 23 -34.65 0.70 -7.37
C ALA A 23 -34.43 1.55 -6.13
N THR A 24 -35.16 2.66 -6.05
CA THR A 24 -35.42 3.43 -4.82
C THR A 24 -36.47 2.68 -4.00
N VAL A 25 -36.23 2.47 -2.70
CA VAL A 25 -37.26 2.03 -1.75
C VAL A 25 -37.10 2.76 -0.41
N PRO A 26 -38.19 3.26 0.21
CA PRO A 26 -38.17 4.23 1.32
C PRO A 26 -38.09 3.58 2.71
N ALA A 27 -37.93 4.43 3.72
CA ALA A 27 -37.78 4.11 5.14
C ALA A 27 -39.03 3.50 5.82
N VAL A 28 -38.77 2.97 7.03
CA VAL A 28 -39.60 2.88 8.27
C VAL A 28 -39.82 1.45 8.77
N ALA A 29 -39.36 1.15 10.00
CA ALA A 29 -40.19 0.69 11.14
C ALA A 29 -39.34 0.32 12.36
N ALA A 30 -39.70 0.88 13.51
CA ALA A 30 -39.21 0.51 14.83
C ALA A 30 -39.78 -0.86 15.27
N VAL A 31 -38.97 -1.68 15.93
CA VAL A 31 -39.43 -2.77 16.79
C VAL A 31 -38.58 -2.77 18.06
N ALA A 32 -39.22 -2.44 19.18
CA ALA A 32 -38.72 -2.74 20.51
C ALA A 32 -38.95 -4.23 20.78
N ALA A 33 -37.91 -4.96 21.20
CA ALA A 33 -38.03 -6.31 21.72
C ALA A 33 -37.23 -6.42 23.02
N THR A 34 -37.94 -6.77 24.08
CA THR A 34 -37.50 -7.06 25.44
C THR A 34 -36.47 -8.20 25.46
N GLN A 35 -35.34 -8.02 26.14
CA GLN A 35 -34.37 -9.09 26.38
C GLN A 35 -34.79 -9.94 27.60
N PRO A 36 -34.79 -11.29 27.50
CA PRO A 36 -34.68 -12.15 28.67
C PRO A 36 -33.21 -12.34 29.05
N GLU A 37 -32.98 -12.43 30.36
CA GLU A 37 -31.66 -12.52 31.01
C GLU A 37 -30.85 -13.76 30.62
N SER A 38 -29.56 -13.50 30.37
CA SER A 38 -28.36 -14.34 30.55
C SER A 38 -28.49 -15.87 30.58
N VAL A 39 -27.93 -16.50 29.54
CA VAL A 39 -27.22 -17.78 29.69
C VAL A 39 -25.73 -17.46 29.52
N ALA A 40 -24.95 -17.71 30.57
CA ALA A 40 -23.50 -17.64 30.51
C ALA A 40 -22.98 -18.79 29.63
N GLY A 41 -23.03 -18.59 28.32
CA GLY A 41 -22.23 -19.36 27.37
C GLY A 41 -20.76 -19.04 27.58
N VAL A 42 -19.90 -20.05 27.43
CA VAL A 42 -18.47 -19.83 27.20
C VAL A 42 -18.37 -18.85 26.04
N ARG A 43 -17.82 -17.67 26.32
CA ARG A 43 -17.76 -16.57 25.37
C ARG A 43 -16.42 -16.69 24.64
N LEU A 44 -16.49 -16.63 23.33
CA LEU A 44 -15.36 -16.86 22.46
C LEU A 44 -14.89 -15.51 21.97
N ALA A 45 -13.57 -15.31 21.98
CA ALA A 45 -12.92 -14.22 21.27
C ALA A 45 -13.56 -14.02 19.88
N ALA A 46 -13.91 -12.79 19.54
CA ALA A 46 -14.58 -12.47 18.29
C ALA A 46 -13.66 -11.70 17.34
N LEU A 47 -13.65 -12.11 16.07
CA LEU A 47 -13.03 -11.32 15.01
C LEU A 47 -14.07 -10.33 14.49
N VAL A 48 -13.88 -9.04 14.72
CA VAL A 48 -14.71 -7.97 14.16
C VAL A 48 -14.10 -7.47 12.86
N ILE A 49 -14.81 -7.67 11.74
CA ILE A 49 -14.36 -7.24 10.42
C ILE A 49 -14.96 -5.87 10.08
N GLY A 50 -14.10 -4.86 9.91
CA GLY A 50 -14.44 -3.58 9.32
C GLY A 50 -14.44 -3.68 7.79
N ALA A 51 -15.61 -3.96 7.19
CA ALA A 51 -15.73 -4.11 5.75
C ALA A 51 -15.30 -2.84 4.98
N SER A 52 -14.89 -3.02 3.72
CA SER A 52 -14.33 -1.96 2.87
C SER A 52 -15.24 -1.62 1.69
N SER A 53 -14.94 -0.54 0.96
CA SER A 53 -15.72 -0.15 -0.22
C SER A 53 -15.60 -1.14 -1.38
N THR A 54 -14.47 -1.85 -1.50
CA THR A 54 -14.24 -2.90 -2.50
C THR A 54 -14.80 -4.26 -2.06
N ASN A 55 -15.03 -4.43 -0.75
CA ASN A 55 -15.70 -5.59 -0.20
C ASN A 55 -16.70 -5.21 0.91
N PRO A 56 -17.90 -4.73 0.54
CA PRO A 56 -18.86 -4.18 1.51
C PRO A 56 -19.42 -5.21 2.49
N GLY A 57 -19.31 -6.50 2.17
CA GLY A 57 -19.70 -7.63 3.00
C GLY A 57 -18.56 -8.26 3.79
N GLY A 58 -17.33 -7.74 3.68
CA GLY A 58 -16.17 -8.27 4.42
C GLY A 58 -15.64 -9.61 3.91
N ASP A 59 -16.09 -10.10 2.75
CA ASP A 59 -15.74 -11.42 2.22
C ASP A 59 -14.21 -11.57 2.08
N GLY A 60 -13.61 -12.64 2.61
CA GLY A 60 -12.17 -12.89 2.49
C GLY A 60 -11.27 -11.97 3.31
N VAL A 61 -11.79 -10.97 4.03
CA VAL A 61 -10.98 -10.19 5.01
C VAL A 61 -10.55 -11.08 6.16
N ALA A 62 -11.41 -12.02 6.58
CA ALA A 62 -11.06 -13.03 7.56
C ALA A 62 -9.85 -13.88 7.15
N ASP A 63 -9.59 -14.04 5.84
CA ASP A 63 -8.50 -14.86 5.31
C ASP A 63 -7.18 -14.10 5.14
N PHE A 64 -7.15 -12.81 5.52
CA PHE A 64 -5.92 -12.02 5.43
C PHE A 64 -4.82 -12.63 6.29
N TYR A 65 -3.59 -12.55 5.81
CA TYR A 65 -2.41 -13.10 6.48
C TYR A 65 -2.55 -14.59 6.81
N GLY A 66 -3.10 -15.37 5.87
CA GLY A 66 -3.37 -16.80 6.05
C GLY A 66 -4.47 -17.12 7.08
N GLY A 67 -5.31 -16.14 7.44
CA GLY A 67 -6.34 -16.31 8.46
C GLY A 67 -5.83 -16.24 9.89
N ARG A 68 -4.67 -15.61 10.12
CA ARG A 68 -4.01 -15.50 11.44
C ARG A 68 -4.95 -15.01 12.56
N PHE A 69 -5.83 -14.06 12.25
CA PHE A 69 -6.76 -13.49 13.23
C PHE A 69 -8.16 -14.13 13.20
N GLN A 70 -8.35 -15.28 12.54
CA GLN A 70 -9.66 -15.93 12.50
C GLN A 70 -10.09 -16.39 13.88
N GLN A 71 -11.28 -15.94 14.28
CA GLN A 71 -11.92 -16.32 15.54
C GLN A 71 -13.40 -16.63 15.28
N ASP A 72 -13.98 -17.50 16.11
CA ASP A 72 -15.41 -17.85 16.06
C ASP A 72 -16.08 -17.30 17.33
N PRO A 73 -16.98 -16.29 17.24
CA PRO A 73 -17.62 -15.81 16.03
C PRO A 73 -16.79 -14.79 15.24
N THR A 74 -16.86 -14.90 13.91
CA THR A 74 -16.48 -13.80 13.01
C THR A 74 -17.68 -12.90 12.76
N VAL A 75 -17.57 -11.63 13.12
CA VAL A 75 -18.64 -10.62 13.06
C VAL A 75 -18.29 -9.54 12.05
N VAL A 76 -19.09 -9.43 10.98
CA VAL A 76 -18.87 -8.40 9.96
C VAL A 76 -19.67 -7.14 10.26
N ALA A 77 -18.97 -6.01 10.40
CA ALA A 77 -19.56 -4.69 10.34
C ALA A 77 -19.66 -4.24 8.88
N ASN A 78 -20.88 -4.20 8.33
CA ASN A 78 -21.13 -3.78 6.95
C ASN A 78 -20.54 -2.38 6.66
N PHE A 79 -19.85 -2.23 5.53
CA PHE A 79 -19.14 -1.00 5.18
C PHE A 79 -20.02 0.27 5.25
N PHE A 80 -21.28 0.18 4.80
CA PHE A 80 -22.21 1.32 4.76
C PHE A 80 -22.67 1.79 6.14
N THR A 81 -22.43 1.00 7.19
CA THR A 81 -22.71 1.41 8.58
C THR A 81 -21.60 2.26 9.18
N GLY A 82 -20.45 2.36 8.50
CA GLY A 82 -19.33 3.22 8.89
C GLY A 82 -18.76 2.89 10.27
N PRO A 83 -18.16 3.88 10.97
CA PRO A 83 -17.62 3.69 12.31
C PRO A 83 -18.66 3.14 13.31
N ALA A 84 -19.92 3.56 13.21
CA ALA A 84 -20.99 3.10 14.09
C ALA A 84 -21.33 1.61 13.91
N GLY A 85 -21.02 1.02 12.76
CA GLY A 85 -21.09 -0.43 12.53
C GLY A 85 -20.10 -1.19 13.40
N ILE A 86 -18.83 -0.82 13.26
CA ILE A 86 -17.71 -1.43 14.00
C ILE A 86 -17.93 -1.26 15.49
N TYR A 87 -18.32 -0.06 15.95
CA TYR A 87 -18.64 0.19 17.36
C TYR A 87 -19.71 -0.75 17.91
N ARG A 88 -20.82 -0.94 17.16
CA ARG A 88 -21.91 -1.84 17.59
C ARG A 88 -21.49 -3.31 17.56
N ALA A 89 -20.65 -3.71 16.60
CA ALA A 89 -20.11 -5.06 16.54
C ALA A 89 -19.21 -5.34 17.76
N ILE A 90 -18.33 -4.40 18.12
CA ILE A 90 -17.53 -4.49 19.35
C ILE A 90 -18.44 -4.54 20.58
N GLN A 91 -19.37 -3.59 20.71
CA GLN A 91 -20.29 -3.51 21.85
C GLN A 91 -21.11 -4.80 22.06
N ALA A 92 -21.55 -5.44 20.97
CA ALA A 92 -22.32 -6.68 21.05
C ALA A 92 -21.48 -7.91 21.45
N ASN A 93 -20.15 -7.82 21.36
CA ASN A 93 -19.20 -8.90 21.69
C ASN A 93 -18.25 -8.47 22.81
N GLN A 94 -18.66 -7.53 23.67
CA GLN A 94 -17.88 -7.11 24.84
C GLN A 94 -17.80 -8.20 25.90
N GLY A 95 -16.63 -8.30 26.54
CA GLY A 95 -16.41 -9.12 27.72
C GLY A 95 -15.45 -10.29 27.53
N ASP A 96 -14.81 -10.39 26.36
CA ASP A 96 -13.67 -11.28 26.09
C ASP A 96 -12.44 -10.43 25.78
N ASP A 97 -11.37 -10.66 26.54
CA ASP A 97 -10.14 -9.85 26.51
C ASP A 97 -9.30 -10.07 25.22
N ASP A 98 -9.72 -10.99 24.35
CA ASP A 98 -8.97 -11.44 23.15
C ASP A 98 -9.65 -11.03 21.81
N THR A 99 -10.64 -10.13 21.84
CA THR A 99 -11.35 -9.66 20.63
C THR A 99 -10.40 -8.89 19.71
N VAL A 100 -10.39 -9.22 18.41
CA VAL A 100 -9.56 -8.53 17.40
C VAL A 100 -10.43 -7.78 16.41
N VAL A 101 -10.07 -6.52 16.10
CA VAL A 101 -10.69 -5.75 15.01
C VAL A 101 -9.78 -5.75 13.80
N LEU A 102 -10.19 -6.39 12.70
CA LEU A 102 -9.47 -6.40 11.44
C LEU A 102 -10.22 -5.57 10.40
N ALA A 103 -9.58 -4.54 9.87
CA ALA A 103 -10.17 -3.66 8.89
C ALA A 103 -9.17 -3.29 7.80
N SER A 104 -9.64 -3.10 6.56
CA SER A 104 -8.78 -2.77 5.42
C SER A 104 -9.28 -1.58 4.64
N GLY A 105 -8.36 -0.79 4.07
CA GLY A 105 -8.68 0.32 3.19
C GLY A 105 -9.58 1.35 3.86
N TRP A 106 -10.75 1.64 3.28
CA TRP A 106 -11.73 2.57 3.88
C TRP A 106 -12.33 2.04 5.19
N GLY A 107 -12.39 0.72 5.38
CA GLY A 107 -12.79 0.12 6.65
C GLY A 107 -11.81 0.48 7.76
N ALA A 108 -10.51 0.46 7.45
CA ALA A 108 -9.46 0.86 8.39
C ALA A 108 -9.59 2.34 8.78
N ALA A 109 -9.94 3.24 7.86
CA ALA A 109 -10.24 4.63 8.22
C ALA A 109 -11.47 4.80 9.13
N ASN A 110 -12.48 3.93 8.99
CA ASN A 110 -13.60 3.92 9.93
C ASN A 110 -13.17 3.46 11.33
N ALA A 111 -12.27 2.49 11.43
CA ALA A 111 -11.67 2.06 12.69
C ALA A 111 -10.79 3.17 13.30
N SER A 112 -9.93 3.83 12.52
CA SER A 112 -9.12 4.98 12.96
C SER A 112 -9.97 6.12 13.53
N ALA A 113 -11.16 6.35 12.95
CA ALA A 113 -12.10 7.33 13.46
C ALA A 113 -12.66 6.96 14.84
N LEU A 114 -12.91 5.66 15.10
CA LEU A 114 -13.32 5.19 16.43
C LEU A 114 -12.20 5.32 17.45
N LEU A 115 -10.97 4.93 17.08
CA LEU A 115 -9.78 5.08 17.93
C LEU A 115 -9.57 6.56 18.33
N SER A 116 -9.74 7.48 17.37
CA SER A 116 -9.70 8.91 17.63
C SER A 116 -10.87 9.41 18.49
N TYR A 117 -12.07 8.88 18.28
CA TYR A 117 -13.23 9.18 19.11
C TYR A 117 -13.03 8.75 20.56
N HIS A 118 -12.44 7.56 20.81
CA HIS A 118 -12.05 7.14 22.15
C HIS A 118 -11.06 8.12 22.78
N LYS A 119 -9.99 8.47 22.06
CA LYS A 119 -8.99 9.42 22.58
C LYS A 119 -9.61 10.76 23.03
N LEU A 120 -10.69 11.18 22.37
CA LEU A 120 -11.41 12.42 22.71
C LEU A 120 -12.44 12.26 23.84
N THR A 121 -13.07 11.08 23.98
CA THR A 121 -14.24 10.89 24.86
C THR A 121 -13.99 9.96 26.05
N GLY A 122 -12.95 9.14 25.99
CA GLY A 122 -12.68 8.07 26.95
C GLY A 122 -13.66 6.90 26.87
N ASP A 123 -14.39 6.72 25.76
CA ASP A 123 -15.40 5.65 25.62
C ASP A 123 -14.75 4.26 25.66
N PRO A 124 -14.94 3.47 26.74
CA PRO A 124 -14.23 2.22 26.93
C PRO A 124 -14.64 1.11 25.95
N VAL A 125 -15.72 1.29 25.18
CA VAL A 125 -16.12 0.31 24.17
C VAL A 125 -15.03 0.11 23.14
N VAL A 126 -14.40 1.19 22.70
CA VAL A 126 -13.40 1.15 21.62
C VAL A 126 -12.11 0.46 22.05
N THR A 127 -11.77 0.48 23.34
CA THR A 127 -10.58 -0.18 23.92
C THR A 127 -10.89 -1.53 24.55
N SER A 128 -12.10 -2.06 24.37
CA SER A 128 -12.43 -3.42 24.81
C SER A 128 -11.84 -4.53 23.94
N PRO A 129 -11.58 -4.35 22.63
CA PRO A 129 -10.75 -5.26 21.86
C PRO A 129 -9.29 -5.27 22.35
N GLN A 130 -8.63 -6.40 22.22
CA GLN A 130 -7.19 -6.54 22.48
C GLN A 130 -6.36 -5.77 21.45
N LEU A 131 -6.74 -5.88 20.18
CA LEU A 131 -5.91 -5.50 19.04
C LEU A 131 -6.75 -4.95 17.89
N TYR A 132 -6.22 -3.92 17.25
CA TYR A 132 -6.69 -3.44 15.94
C TYR A 132 -5.65 -3.70 14.87
N VAL A 133 -6.04 -4.39 13.80
CA VAL A 133 -5.22 -4.60 12.60
C VAL A 133 -5.81 -3.78 11.45
N LEU A 134 -5.07 -2.78 11.02
CA LEU A 134 -5.46 -1.79 10.03
C LEU A 134 -4.66 -2.00 8.74
N ASP A 135 -5.18 -2.83 7.84
CA ASP A 135 -4.54 -3.15 6.57
C ASP A 135 -4.74 -2.04 5.53
N ASN A 136 -3.67 -1.69 4.82
CA ASN A 136 -3.65 -0.71 3.74
C ASN A 136 -4.43 0.57 4.11
N ASN A 137 -4.15 1.08 5.30
CA ASN A 137 -5.00 2.01 6.01
C ASN A 137 -5.09 3.38 5.32
N VAL A 138 -6.29 3.76 4.86
CA VAL A 138 -6.47 5.03 4.14
C VAL A 138 -6.47 6.25 5.05
N ALA A 139 -6.50 6.01 6.37
CA ALA A 139 -6.29 7.00 7.41
C ALA A 139 -4.87 6.94 8.01
N ARG A 140 -3.92 6.21 7.41
CA ARG A 140 -2.51 6.23 7.83
C ARG A 140 -2.00 7.68 7.87
N PRO A 141 -1.36 8.16 8.96
CA PRO A 141 -0.98 9.57 9.11
C PRO A 141 -0.11 10.10 7.96
N ASN A 142 0.91 9.35 7.54
CA ASN A 142 1.66 9.62 6.32
C ASN A 142 1.32 8.60 5.24
N GLY A 143 0.67 9.06 4.17
CA GLY A 143 0.43 8.25 2.97
C GLY A 143 -1.00 7.74 2.81
N GLY A 144 -1.81 7.67 3.86
CA GLY A 144 -3.23 7.36 3.71
C GLY A 144 -3.90 8.37 2.77
N PHE A 145 -4.59 7.95 1.70
CA PHE A 145 -5.13 8.96 0.77
C PHE A 145 -6.24 9.81 1.39
N GLY A 146 -6.97 9.27 2.38
CA GLY A 146 -8.00 10.00 3.13
C GLY A 146 -7.42 11.12 3.99
N THR A 147 -6.28 10.87 4.64
CA THR A 147 -5.52 11.89 5.39
C THR A 147 -4.78 12.84 4.46
N ARG A 148 -4.20 12.33 3.37
CA ARG A 148 -3.44 13.13 2.38
C ARG A 148 -4.33 14.15 1.67
N TYR A 149 -5.51 13.69 1.24
CA TYR A 149 -6.44 14.42 0.39
C TYR A 149 -7.82 14.49 1.07
N PRO A 150 -8.01 15.39 2.05
CA PRO A 150 -9.24 15.45 2.86
C PRO A 150 -10.50 15.77 2.03
N ILE A 151 -10.34 16.18 0.76
CA ILE A 151 -11.45 16.34 -0.17
C ILE A 151 -12.28 15.06 -0.36
N PHE A 152 -11.70 13.88 -0.16
CA PHE A 152 -12.44 12.62 -0.23
C PHE A 152 -13.42 12.41 0.94
N ALA A 153 -13.38 13.25 1.97
CA ALA A 153 -14.45 13.30 2.96
C ALA A 153 -15.82 13.63 2.34
N LEU A 154 -15.85 14.33 1.20
CA LEU A 154 -17.08 14.60 0.46
C LEU A 154 -17.77 13.34 -0.08
N ILE A 155 -17.03 12.24 -0.23
CA ILE A 155 -17.57 10.94 -0.65
C ILE A 155 -17.55 9.90 0.48
N GLY A 156 -17.39 10.35 1.74
CA GLY A 156 -17.52 9.51 2.93
C GLY A 156 -16.21 8.87 3.42
N VAL A 157 -15.04 9.24 2.89
CA VAL A 157 -13.75 8.77 3.43
C VAL A 157 -13.42 9.54 4.70
N ASN A 158 -13.20 8.84 5.81
CA ASN A 158 -12.82 9.51 7.04
C ASN A 158 -11.38 10.06 6.94
N PRO A 159 -11.16 11.38 7.10
CA PRO A 159 -9.84 11.99 6.93
C PRO A 159 -9.02 12.04 8.24
N VAL A 160 -9.55 11.50 9.35
CA VAL A 160 -8.91 11.59 10.66
C VAL A 160 -7.75 10.59 10.72
N PRO A 161 -6.50 11.06 10.94
CA PRO A 161 -5.33 10.19 10.99
C PRO A 161 -5.40 9.24 12.19
N THR A 162 -4.95 7.99 12.00
CA THR A 162 -4.82 7.01 13.09
C THR A 162 -3.92 7.59 14.20
N PRO A 163 -4.36 7.60 15.47
CA PRO A 163 -3.53 8.02 16.59
C PRO A 163 -2.45 6.95 16.88
N THR A 164 -1.30 7.37 17.43
CA THR A 164 -0.24 6.44 17.86
C THR A 164 -0.52 5.80 19.23
N ASP A 165 -1.30 6.50 20.06
CA ASP A 165 -1.61 6.25 21.47
C ASP A 165 -3.13 6.13 21.74
N PRO A 166 -3.91 5.29 21.02
CA PRO A 166 -5.35 5.18 21.24
C PRO A 166 -5.76 4.49 22.54
N GLY A 167 -4.83 3.98 23.35
CA GLY A 167 -5.14 3.23 24.58
C GLY A 167 -5.47 1.75 24.34
N VAL A 168 -5.18 1.24 23.14
CA VAL A 168 -5.26 -0.16 22.71
C VAL A 168 -4.14 -0.39 21.70
N ASP A 169 -3.68 -1.64 21.54
CA ASP A 169 -2.64 -1.97 20.57
C ASP A 169 -3.18 -1.92 19.13
N VAL A 170 -2.36 -1.35 18.24
CA VAL A 170 -2.69 -1.17 16.83
C VAL A 170 -1.54 -1.65 15.96
N ILE A 171 -1.83 -2.51 15.00
CA ILE A 171 -0.95 -2.84 13.88
C ILE A 171 -1.46 -2.11 12.66
N ASP A 172 -0.68 -1.15 12.14
CA ASP A 172 -0.99 -0.42 10.91
C ASP A 172 -0.10 -0.94 9.77
N VAL A 173 -0.71 -1.69 8.85
CA VAL A 173 -0.02 -2.33 7.73
C VAL A 173 -0.11 -1.46 6.48
N GLY A 174 1.02 -1.24 5.82
CA GLY A 174 1.09 -0.48 4.57
C GLY A 174 2.00 -1.11 3.54
N TYR A 175 1.82 -0.72 2.29
CA TYR A 175 2.58 -1.24 1.16
C TYR A 175 3.19 -0.07 0.40
N GLU A 176 4.48 -0.16 0.06
CA GLU A 176 5.20 0.91 -0.64
C GLU A 176 4.48 1.27 -1.94
N TYR A 177 4.20 2.56 -2.09
CA TYR A 177 3.49 3.16 -3.21
C TYR A 177 2.00 2.80 -3.36
N ASP A 178 1.40 1.94 -2.54
CA ASP A 178 -0.02 1.63 -2.68
C ASP A 178 -0.88 2.88 -2.40
N ILE A 179 -1.75 3.24 -3.34
CA ILE A 179 -2.52 4.48 -3.24
C ILE A 179 -3.41 4.56 -2.00
N ASN A 180 -3.80 3.43 -1.40
CA ASN A 180 -4.66 3.45 -0.23
C ASN A 180 -3.92 3.96 1.01
N GLY A 181 -2.86 3.26 1.43
CA GLY A 181 -2.07 3.57 2.62
C GLY A 181 -0.76 4.33 2.38
N ASN A 182 -0.35 4.54 1.13
CA ASN A 182 0.94 5.12 0.75
C ASN A 182 0.88 5.96 -0.55
N THR A 183 -0.07 6.88 -0.64
CA THR A 183 -0.21 7.81 -1.76
C THR A 183 0.87 8.91 -1.76
N PRO A 184 1.33 9.38 -2.94
CA PRO A 184 2.30 10.47 -3.04
C PRO A 184 1.86 11.77 -2.34
N ALA A 185 2.83 12.50 -1.78
CA ALA A 185 2.63 13.79 -1.17
C ALA A 185 2.45 14.93 -2.18
N TYR A 186 3.22 14.88 -3.26
CA TYR A 186 3.39 15.98 -4.19
C TYR A 186 2.53 15.80 -5.43
N VAL A 187 1.41 16.52 -5.47
CA VAL A 187 0.35 16.37 -6.49
C VAL A 187 0.88 16.61 -7.92
N LEU A 188 1.92 17.41 -8.07
CA LEU A 188 2.52 17.73 -9.37
C LEU A 188 3.59 16.72 -9.81
N ASN A 189 3.78 15.60 -9.10
CA ASN A 189 4.64 14.50 -9.56
C ASN A 189 3.80 13.39 -10.23
N PRO A 190 3.62 13.43 -11.56
CA PRO A 190 2.82 12.44 -12.27
C PRO A 190 3.47 11.06 -12.31
N VAL A 191 4.79 10.97 -12.16
CA VAL A 191 5.53 9.69 -12.20
C VAL A 191 5.22 8.88 -10.95
N SER A 192 5.26 9.52 -9.78
CA SER A 192 4.87 8.89 -8.51
C SER A 192 3.41 8.47 -8.51
N THR A 193 2.53 9.30 -9.07
CA THR A 193 1.10 8.97 -9.20
C THR A 193 0.88 7.76 -10.12
N ALA A 194 1.56 7.71 -11.26
CA ALA A 194 1.48 6.57 -12.18
C ALA A 194 2.03 5.29 -11.54
N ASN A 195 3.14 5.39 -10.80
CA ASN A 195 3.70 4.25 -10.08
C ASN A 195 2.73 3.75 -8.99
N SER A 196 2.13 4.66 -8.23
CA SER A 196 1.17 4.31 -7.17
C SER A 196 -0.10 3.63 -7.72
N LEU A 197 -0.60 4.09 -8.86
CA LEU A 197 -1.70 3.42 -9.56
C LEU A 197 -1.29 2.04 -10.09
N ALA A 198 -0.06 1.91 -10.63
CA ALA A 198 0.46 0.61 -11.05
C ALA A 198 0.52 -0.38 -9.87
N THR A 199 1.00 0.07 -8.70
CA THR A 199 0.98 -0.71 -7.46
C THR A 199 -0.43 -1.15 -7.09
N TYR A 200 -1.40 -0.24 -7.13
CA TYR A 200 -2.79 -0.59 -6.80
C TYR A 200 -3.35 -1.71 -7.69
N PHE A 201 -3.00 -1.72 -8.99
CA PHE A 201 -3.42 -2.80 -9.89
C PHE A 201 -2.66 -4.11 -9.69
N ASP A 202 -1.41 -4.06 -9.24
CA ASP A 202 -0.55 -5.22 -9.00
C ASP A 202 -0.87 -5.89 -7.65
N ASN A 203 -1.01 -5.09 -6.59
CA ASN A 203 -1.15 -5.57 -5.20
C ASN A 203 -2.57 -5.95 -4.79
N ARG A 204 -3.62 -5.49 -5.50
CA ARG A 204 -5.03 -5.71 -5.12
C ARG A 204 -5.46 -7.19 -5.00
N LEU A 205 -4.62 -8.15 -5.41
CA LEU A 205 -4.98 -9.57 -5.50
C LEU A 205 -4.25 -10.51 -4.53
N ASN A 206 -3.36 -10.03 -3.66
CA ASN A 206 -2.43 -10.92 -2.92
C ASN A 206 -2.46 -10.81 -1.37
N GLN A 207 -3.41 -10.09 -0.77
CA GLN A 207 -3.43 -9.86 0.70
C GLN A 207 -3.56 -11.15 1.54
N THR A 208 -4.15 -12.21 1.00
CA THR A 208 -4.33 -13.49 1.71
C THR A 208 -3.03 -14.27 1.92
N SER A 209 -1.98 -13.96 1.14
CA SER A 209 -0.69 -14.66 1.18
C SER A 209 0.46 -13.81 1.70
N VAL A 210 0.20 -12.57 2.12
CA VAL A 210 1.21 -11.73 2.77
C VAL A 210 1.52 -12.32 4.14
N ASP A 211 2.79 -12.58 4.44
CA ASP A 211 3.16 -12.97 5.79
C ASP A 211 3.30 -11.75 6.69
N LEU A 212 2.57 -11.74 7.81
CA LEU A 212 2.60 -10.68 8.81
C LEU A 212 3.45 -11.17 9.99
N PRO A 213 4.59 -10.53 10.31
CA PRO A 213 5.54 -11.00 11.32
C PRO A 213 5.07 -10.65 12.74
N VAL A 214 3.86 -11.09 13.07
CA VAL A 214 3.23 -10.93 14.37
C VAL A 214 2.57 -12.23 14.80
N THR A 215 2.47 -12.41 16.11
CA THR A 215 1.68 -13.44 16.75
C THR A 215 0.18 -13.07 16.75
N ASP A 216 -0.67 -14.01 17.18
CA ASP A 216 -2.13 -13.82 17.20
C ASP A 216 -2.58 -12.72 18.18
N ASP A 217 -1.78 -12.46 19.23
CA ASP A 217 -1.93 -11.37 20.20
C ASP A 217 -1.30 -10.03 19.74
N GLY A 218 -0.68 -10.00 18.55
CA GLY A 218 -0.16 -8.79 17.93
C GLY A 218 1.27 -8.40 18.33
N GLU A 219 1.98 -9.27 19.06
CA GLU A 219 3.40 -9.10 19.36
C GLU A 219 4.26 -9.45 18.14
N LEU A 220 5.43 -8.82 18.00
CA LEU A 220 6.32 -9.07 16.86
C LEU A 220 6.95 -10.47 16.95
N ASP A 221 6.85 -11.24 15.87
CA ASP A 221 7.58 -12.51 15.71
C ASP A 221 8.62 -12.39 14.61
N LEU A 222 9.88 -12.16 15.03
CA LEU A 222 11.04 -11.99 14.16
C LEU A 222 12.05 -13.12 14.32
N SER A 223 11.64 -14.24 14.94
CA SER A 223 12.53 -15.32 15.37
C SER A 223 13.31 -15.97 14.22
N ASP A 224 12.68 -16.08 13.05
CA ASP A 224 13.26 -16.65 11.82
C ASP A 224 13.73 -15.60 10.80
N SER A 225 13.64 -14.31 11.14
CA SER A 225 13.93 -13.20 10.20
C SER A 225 15.37 -12.70 10.23
N GLU A 226 15.91 -12.34 9.06
CA GLU A 226 17.19 -11.63 8.97
C GLU A 226 16.96 -10.14 9.23
N CYS A 227 17.44 -9.65 10.37
CA CYS A 227 17.28 -8.24 10.75
C CYS A 227 18.61 -7.49 10.78
N ASP A 228 18.55 -6.16 10.72
CA ASP A 228 19.69 -5.36 11.16
C ASP A 228 20.04 -5.64 12.64
N ALA A 229 21.27 -5.31 13.06
CA ALA A 229 21.80 -5.69 14.38
C ALA A 229 20.96 -5.22 15.59
N ALA A 230 19.93 -4.39 15.40
CA ALA A 230 19.09 -3.86 16.47
C ALA A 230 17.89 -4.74 16.85
N CYS A 231 17.46 -5.68 16.00
CA CYS A 231 16.18 -6.38 16.13
C CYS A 231 16.24 -7.74 16.85
N GLN A 232 17.40 -8.22 17.28
CA GLN A 232 17.53 -9.56 17.86
C GLN A 232 16.83 -9.76 19.22
N THR A 233 16.28 -8.70 19.83
CA THR A 233 15.58 -8.80 21.12
C THR A 233 14.35 -7.90 21.28
N ASP A 234 14.25 -6.75 20.58
CA ASP A 234 13.07 -5.85 20.62
C ASP A 234 13.21 -4.73 19.55
N ILE A 235 12.11 -4.07 19.17
CA ILE A 235 12.11 -2.83 18.37
C ILE A 235 11.86 -1.63 19.29
N ALA A 236 12.91 -0.81 19.46
CA ALA A 236 12.83 0.39 20.28
C ALA A 236 11.81 1.40 19.72
N ASP A 237 11.02 1.98 20.61
CA ASP A 237 10.02 3.01 20.29
C ASP A 237 10.64 4.18 19.49
N GLY A 238 9.93 4.60 18.46
CA GLY A 238 10.31 5.66 17.52
C GLY A 238 11.38 5.28 16.49
N LYS A 239 12.03 4.10 16.61
CA LYS A 239 13.08 3.66 15.69
C LYS A 239 12.50 2.83 14.54
N GLU A 240 12.94 3.14 13.32
CA GLU A 240 12.67 2.32 12.14
C GLU A 240 13.71 1.21 12.02
N THR A 241 13.26 -0.01 11.77
CA THR A 241 14.11 -1.17 11.49
C THR A 241 13.66 -1.87 10.21
N THR A 242 14.62 -2.20 9.34
CA THR A 242 14.38 -3.03 8.15
C THR A 242 14.60 -4.50 8.50
N VAL A 243 13.64 -5.34 8.13
CA VAL A 243 13.65 -6.78 8.33
C VAL A 243 13.44 -7.48 6.99
N HIS A 244 14.20 -8.54 6.76
CA HIS A 244 14.00 -9.46 5.64
C HIS A 244 13.36 -10.74 6.19
N LEU A 245 12.12 -10.99 5.76
CA LEU A 245 11.37 -12.18 6.13
C LEU A 245 11.91 -13.39 5.36
N ASP A 246 11.76 -14.58 5.94
CA ASP A 246 12.17 -15.86 5.32
C ASP A 246 11.38 -16.18 4.05
N THR A 247 10.15 -15.65 3.96
CA THR A 247 9.27 -15.69 2.79
C THR A 247 9.80 -14.85 1.60
N GLY A 248 10.78 -13.97 1.84
CA GLY A 248 11.44 -13.15 0.83
C GLY A 248 11.03 -11.67 0.85
N GLU A 249 9.93 -11.31 1.51
CA GLU A 249 9.54 -9.92 1.65
C GLU A 249 10.53 -9.10 2.50
N THR A 250 10.65 -7.82 2.16
CA THR A 250 11.35 -6.84 3.00
C THR A 250 10.33 -5.91 3.64
N VAL A 251 10.37 -5.80 4.96
CA VAL A 251 9.47 -4.91 5.72
C VAL A 251 10.26 -3.85 6.50
N VAL A 252 9.66 -2.68 6.66
CA VAL A 252 10.12 -1.62 7.55
C VAL A 252 9.16 -1.52 8.71
N ILE A 253 9.65 -1.76 9.92
CA ILE A 253 8.86 -1.77 11.15
C ILE A 253 9.22 -0.54 11.99
N LYS A 254 8.20 0.12 12.54
CA LYS A 254 8.35 1.23 13.48
C LYS A 254 7.27 1.15 14.54
N LYS A 255 7.66 1.02 15.80
CA LYS A 255 6.74 1.14 16.94
C LYS A 255 6.71 2.58 17.44
N VAL A 256 5.53 3.16 17.63
CA VAL A 256 5.34 4.49 18.23
C VAL A 256 4.18 4.40 19.21
N ASP A 257 4.46 4.57 20.50
CA ASP A 257 3.49 4.36 21.58
C ASP A 257 2.86 2.95 21.51
N SER A 258 1.54 2.83 21.36
CA SER A 258 0.83 1.54 21.21
C SER A 258 0.53 1.18 19.75
N THR A 259 1.12 1.89 18.78
CA THR A 259 0.93 1.61 17.36
C THR A 259 2.21 1.10 16.71
N THR A 260 2.14 -0.09 16.15
CA THR A 260 3.20 -0.72 15.36
C THR A 260 2.90 -0.58 13.87
N TYR A 261 3.74 0.16 13.16
CA TYR A 261 3.68 0.29 11.71
C TYR A 261 4.52 -0.80 11.06
N ILE A 262 3.90 -1.61 10.20
CA ILE A 262 4.60 -2.62 9.38
C ILE A 262 4.41 -2.23 7.92
N SER A 263 5.50 -1.93 7.22
CA SER A 263 5.44 -1.44 5.84
C SER A 263 6.22 -2.32 4.89
N TYR A 264 5.55 -2.93 3.91
CA TYR A 264 6.15 -3.81 2.91
C TYR A 264 6.80 -2.98 1.80
N ARG A 265 8.07 -3.27 1.51
CA ARG A 265 8.83 -2.71 0.40
C ARG A 265 8.56 -3.51 -0.87
N THR A 266 8.54 -2.84 -2.02
CA THR A 266 8.44 -3.53 -3.32
C THR A 266 9.82 -3.93 -3.84
N GLU A 267 9.95 -5.12 -4.45
CA GLU A 267 11.22 -5.62 -5.01
C GLU A 267 11.71 -4.83 -6.25
N GLY A 268 10.84 -4.01 -6.84
CA GLY A 268 11.16 -3.12 -7.95
C GLY A 268 10.05 -2.10 -8.16
N LEU A 269 10.23 -1.18 -9.12
CA LEU A 269 9.19 -0.19 -9.40
C LEU A 269 7.97 -0.81 -10.09
N PRO A 270 6.76 -0.72 -9.51
CA PRO A 270 5.55 -1.30 -10.10
C PRO A 270 5.22 -0.74 -11.50
N LEU A 271 5.60 0.52 -11.78
CA LEU A 271 5.46 1.10 -13.12
C LEU A 271 6.26 0.34 -14.20
N LEU A 272 7.32 -0.37 -13.81
CA LEU A 272 8.15 -1.18 -14.72
C LEU A 272 7.67 -2.63 -14.80
N GLN A 273 6.73 -3.06 -13.97
CA GLN A 273 6.27 -4.43 -13.92
C GLN A 273 5.68 -4.94 -15.25
N PRO A 274 4.91 -4.16 -16.03
CA PRO A 274 4.47 -4.59 -17.36
C PRO A 274 5.65 -4.87 -18.31
N LEU A 275 6.72 -4.08 -18.22
CA LEU A 275 7.91 -4.29 -19.05
C LEU A 275 8.65 -5.56 -18.65
N ARG A 276 8.74 -5.85 -17.34
CA ARG A 276 9.33 -7.08 -16.81
C ARG A 276 8.52 -8.32 -17.20
N THR A 277 7.20 -8.21 -17.14
CA THR A 277 6.27 -9.32 -17.41
C THR A 277 6.17 -9.66 -18.90
N TYR A 278 6.04 -8.65 -19.76
CA TYR A 278 5.71 -8.87 -21.19
C TYR A 278 6.88 -8.61 -22.15
N GLY A 279 7.94 -7.94 -21.70
CA GLY A 279 9.05 -7.54 -22.56
C GLY A 279 10.17 -8.58 -22.71
N GLY A 280 10.10 -9.70 -22.00
CA GLY A 280 11.16 -10.71 -21.97
C GLY A 280 12.51 -10.12 -21.55
N ASP A 281 13.61 -10.69 -22.04
CA ASP A 281 14.98 -10.26 -21.67
C ASP A 281 15.26 -8.79 -22.02
N VAL A 282 14.73 -8.31 -23.15
CA VAL A 282 14.89 -6.91 -23.56
C VAL A 282 14.13 -5.99 -22.61
N GLY A 283 12.91 -6.36 -22.24
CA GLY A 283 12.11 -5.64 -21.26
C GLY A 283 12.81 -5.57 -19.91
N ASN A 284 13.26 -6.71 -19.38
CA ASN A 284 14.03 -6.78 -18.13
C ASN A 284 15.29 -5.90 -18.19
N THR A 285 16.05 -5.96 -19.29
CA THR A 285 17.25 -5.12 -19.45
C THR A 285 16.93 -3.62 -19.41
N ILE A 286 15.83 -3.20 -20.07
CA ILE A 286 15.41 -1.80 -20.07
C ILE A 286 14.87 -1.40 -18.68
N ALA A 287 14.12 -2.28 -18.01
CA ALA A 287 13.62 -2.06 -16.66
C ALA A 287 14.82 -1.87 -15.70
N ASP A 288 15.75 -2.81 -15.64
CA ASP A 288 16.93 -2.76 -14.77
C ASP A 288 17.81 -1.52 -15.04
N ALA A 289 17.95 -1.13 -16.31
CA ALA A 289 18.74 0.04 -16.68
C ALA A 289 18.05 1.36 -16.33
N SER A 290 16.72 1.41 -16.30
CA SER A 290 15.97 2.65 -16.03
C SER A 290 15.52 2.79 -14.58
N GLU A 291 15.35 1.67 -13.88
CA GLU A 291 14.78 1.61 -12.54
C GLU A 291 15.48 2.51 -11.52
N PRO A 292 16.82 2.55 -11.40
CA PRO A 292 17.45 3.40 -10.38
C PRO A 292 17.13 4.89 -10.53
N ALA A 293 17.12 5.39 -11.77
CA ALA A 293 16.77 6.78 -12.05
C ALA A 293 15.26 7.05 -11.90
N LEU A 294 14.43 6.11 -12.36
CA LEU A 294 12.98 6.21 -12.21
C LEU A 294 12.56 6.13 -10.74
N LYS A 295 13.23 5.33 -9.92
CA LYS A 295 12.96 5.22 -8.48
C LYS A 295 13.21 6.55 -7.81
N ALA A 296 14.33 7.22 -8.09
CA ALA A 296 14.56 8.58 -7.58
C ALA A 296 13.44 9.56 -8.01
N ALA A 297 12.94 9.46 -9.24
CA ALA A 297 11.83 10.32 -9.72
C ALA A 297 10.49 10.01 -9.05
N VAL A 298 10.21 8.72 -8.79
CA VAL A 298 9.03 8.28 -8.03
C VAL A 298 9.13 8.72 -6.57
N ASP A 299 10.26 8.47 -5.93
CA ASP A 299 10.51 8.77 -4.52
C ASP A 299 10.50 10.29 -4.27
N TYR A 300 10.86 11.11 -5.25
CA TYR A 300 10.68 12.57 -5.19
C TYR A 300 9.22 13.03 -5.03
N GLY A 301 8.24 12.14 -5.23
CA GLY A 301 6.83 12.39 -4.92
C GLY A 301 6.45 12.16 -3.46
N TYR A 302 7.37 11.66 -2.63
CA TYR A 302 7.14 11.31 -1.23
C TYR A 302 7.95 12.20 -0.29
N PRO A 303 7.50 12.38 0.97
CA PRO A 303 8.26 13.11 1.97
C PRO A 303 9.65 12.51 2.15
N ASP A 304 10.67 13.36 2.32
CA ASP A 304 12.06 12.94 2.53
C ASP A 304 12.68 12.08 1.40
N ASN A 305 12.01 12.00 0.25
CA ASN A 305 12.34 11.07 -0.85
C ASN A 305 12.30 9.59 -0.42
N ASP A 306 11.41 9.25 0.51
CA ASP A 306 11.19 7.88 0.95
C ASP A 306 9.70 7.65 1.13
N ALA A 307 9.17 6.69 0.38
CA ALA A 307 7.77 6.34 0.43
C ALA A 307 7.35 5.78 1.79
N LEU A 308 8.24 5.12 2.53
CA LEU A 308 7.91 4.46 3.80
C LEU A 308 8.29 5.28 5.05
N ALA A 309 8.92 6.44 4.87
CA ALA A 309 9.40 7.23 6.00
C ALA A 309 8.28 7.81 6.86
N ASN A 310 8.51 7.87 8.18
CA ASN A 310 7.66 8.60 9.14
C ASN A 310 6.16 8.26 9.03
N PRO A 311 5.76 6.98 9.08
CA PRO A 311 4.35 6.58 8.91
C PRO A 311 3.43 7.17 9.99
N ASP A 312 3.99 7.48 11.16
CA ASP A 312 3.34 8.06 12.33
C ASP A 312 3.07 9.57 12.26
N LYS A 313 3.74 10.28 11.35
CA LYS A 313 3.62 11.74 11.27
C LYS A 313 2.56 12.12 10.26
N TYR A 314 1.55 12.87 10.69
CA TYR A 314 0.57 13.40 9.75
C TYR A 314 1.24 14.30 8.70
N VAL A 315 1.11 13.96 7.42
CA VAL A 315 1.61 14.79 6.32
C VAL A 315 0.52 15.01 5.26
N PRO A 316 0.00 16.25 5.09
CA PRO A 316 -0.99 16.53 4.06
C PRO A 316 -0.36 16.58 2.66
N ALA A 317 -1.20 16.59 1.62
CA ALA A 317 -0.77 16.87 0.26
C ALA A 317 -0.08 18.24 0.14
N ARG A 318 0.91 18.31 -0.75
CA ARG A 318 1.67 19.52 -1.08
C ARG A 318 1.76 19.66 -2.60
N LEU A 319 2.00 20.88 -3.08
CA LEU A 319 2.11 21.11 -4.53
C LEU A 319 3.48 20.70 -5.08
N VAL A 320 4.55 21.09 -4.39
CA VAL A 320 5.93 20.88 -4.83
C VAL A 320 6.82 20.42 -3.68
N PRO A 321 7.87 19.62 -3.97
CA PRO A 321 8.86 19.21 -2.97
C PRO A 321 9.66 20.37 -2.39
N THR A 322 10.25 20.14 -1.22
CA THR A 322 11.18 21.06 -0.56
C THR A 322 12.54 21.09 -1.26
N ARG A 323 13.35 22.10 -0.93
CA ARG A 323 14.73 22.21 -1.42
C ARG A 323 15.57 20.97 -1.08
N LYS A 324 15.51 20.50 0.17
CA LYS A 324 16.27 19.32 0.62
C LYS A 324 15.89 18.09 -0.19
N GLU A 325 14.58 17.88 -0.42
CA GLU A 325 14.11 16.76 -1.23
C GLU A 325 14.52 16.88 -2.71
N THR A 326 14.60 18.12 -3.22
CA THR A 326 15.09 18.41 -4.58
C THR A 326 16.58 18.08 -4.71
N GLU A 327 17.38 18.45 -3.72
CA GLU A 327 18.82 18.15 -3.69
C GLU A 327 19.08 16.63 -3.62
N THR A 328 18.32 15.93 -2.79
CA THR A 328 18.32 14.46 -2.70
C THR A 328 17.93 13.84 -4.04
N PHE A 329 16.82 14.27 -4.65
CA PHE A 329 16.37 13.79 -5.95
C PHE A 329 17.44 13.96 -7.03
N VAL A 330 18.05 15.15 -7.14
CA VAL A 330 19.08 15.41 -8.15
C VAL A 330 20.27 14.48 -7.98
N ARG A 331 20.74 14.29 -6.73
CA ARG A 331 21.83 13.38 -6.41
C ARG A 331 21.49 11.94 -6.80
N ASP A 332 20.34 11.44 -6.35
CA ASP A 332 19.97 10.03 -6.49
C ASP A 332 19.56 9.70 -7.93
N PHE A 333 18.90 10.62 -8.63
CA PHE A 333 18.63 10.51 -10.06
C PHE A 333 19.92 10.43 -10.89
N THR A 334 20.89 11.30 -10.58
CA THR A 334 22.18 11.31 -11.28
C THR A 334 22.95 10.01 -11.04
N ALA A 335 22.98 9.54 -9.80
CA ALA A 335 23.57 8.24 -9.45
C ALA A 335 22.86 7.10 -10.18
N GLY A 336 21.52 7.12 -10.22
CA GLY A 336 20.71 6.13 -10.91
C GLY A 336 20.96 6.06 -12.41
N VAL A 337 21.08 7.21 -13.09
CA VAL A 337 21.45 7.28 -14.52
C VAL A 337 22.83 6.66 -14.75
N GLN A 338 23.81 6.93 -13.86
CA GLN A 338 25.15 6.36 -13.98
C GLN A 338 25.16 4.85 -13.74
N GLN A 339 24.37 4.35 -12.80
CA GLN A 339 24.19 2.92 -12.54
C GLN A 339 23.57 2.21 -13.74
N GLY A 340 22.47 2.75 -14.26
CA GLY A 340 21.73 2.22 -15.40
C GLY A 340 22.49 2.20 -16.73
N ALA A 341 23.46 3.11 -16.90
CA ALA A 341 24.29 3.15 -18.11
C ALA A 341 25.35 2.01 -18.17
N ARG A 342 25.78 1.46 -17.02
CA ARG A 342 26.87 0.45 -16.97
C ARG A 342 26.51 -0.89 -17.67
N PRO A 343 25.31 -1.46 -17.50
CA PRO A 343 24.89 -2.68 -18.20
C PRO A 343 24.74 -2.50 -19.73
N LEU A 344 24.23 -1.35 -20.17
CA LEU A 344 23.98 -1.06 -21.59
C LEU A 344 25.28 -0.93 -22.39
N VAL A 345 26.33 -0.37 -21.79
CA VAL A 345 27.66 -0.27 -22.41
C VAL A 345 28.30 -1.66 -22.56
N ARG A 346 28.14 -2.57 -21.59
CA ARG A 346 28.64 -3.95 -21.69
C ARG A 346 27.89 -4.78 -22.74
N THR A 347 26.58 -4.61 -22.87
CA THR A 347 25.78 -5.32 -23.89
C THR A 347 26.15 -4.88 -25.32
N SER A 348 26.49 -3.60 -25.50
CA SER A 348 27.00 -3.10 -26.79
C SER A 348 28.34 -3.71 -27.22
N LEU A 349 29.13 -4.23 -26.27
CA LEU A 349 30.41 -4.90 -26.54
C LEU A 349 30.25 -6.39 -26.90
N TYR A 350 29.13 -7.03 -26.53
CA TYR A 350 28.82 -8.41 -26.91
C TYR A 350 28.12 -8.52 -28.27
N PHE A 351 27.45 -7.46 -28.74
CA PHE A 351 26.82 -7.40 -30.05
C PHE A 351 27.74 -6.94 -31.20
N SER A 352 29.06 -6.97 -31.02
CA SER A 352 30.01 -6.74 -32.12
C SER A 352 30.20 -8.04 -32.91
N PRO A 353 29.57 -8.22 -34.09
CA PRO A 353 29.75 -9.45 -34.85
C PRO A 353 31.16 -9.43 -35.42
N LYS A 354 31.94 -10.49 -35.15
CA LYS A 354 33.13 -10.79 -35.95
C LYS A 354 32.70 -11.07 -37.38
N THR A 355 32.77 -10.06 -38.26
CA THR A 355 33.05 -10.28 -39.69
C THR A 355 33.53 -9.00 -40.39
N ARG A 356 34.84 -9.02 -40.69
CA ARG A 356 35.52 -8.56 -41.91
C ARG A 356 34.86 -7.47 -42.80
N THR A 357 35.62 -6.38 -42.87
CA THR A 357 36.06 -5.61 -44.07
C THR A 357 35.08 -4.68 -44.78
N SER A 358 35.41 -3.39 -44.68
CA SER A 358 35.28 -2.33 -45.70
C SER A 358 33.89 -2.02 -46.25
N GLU A 359 33.27 -0.93 -45.78
CA GLU A 359 33.10 0.25 -46.64
C GLU A 359 32.65 1.49 -45.85
N ARG A 360 33.02 2.63 -46.42
CA ARG A 360 33.04 3.98 -45.86
C ARG A 360 31.62 4.55 -45.83
N SER A 361 31.06 4.81 -44.63
CA SER A 361 29.93 5.71 -44.47
C SER A 361 30.17 6.63 -43.27
N ARG A 362 30.43 7.92 -43.57
CA ARG A 362 30.39 9.03 -42.61
C ARG A 362 28.94 9.24 -42.20
N GLY A 363 28.49 8.52 -41.19
CA GLY A 363 27.31 8.85 -40.41
C GLY A 363 27.73 9.05 -38.97
N SER A 364 27.54 10.26 -38.44
CA SER A 364 27.86 10.66 -37.06
C SER A 364 27.07 9.81 -36.06
N ARG A 365 27.56 8.62 -35.73
CA ARG A 365 27.17 7.89 -34.52
C ARG A 365 27.95 8.51 -33.38
N ARG A 366 27.34 9.46 -32.66
CA ARG A 366 27.84 9.80 -31.33
C ARG A 366 27.80 8.52 -30.50
N PRO A 367 28.92 8.01 -29.97
CA PRO A 367 28.90 6.83 -29.14
C PRO A 367 27.99 7.11 -27.94
N VAL A 368 27.22 6.12 -27.50
CA VAL A 368 26.29 6.22 -26.35
C VAL A 368 26.98 6.84 -25.13
N ALA A 369 28.27 6.57 -24.93
CA ALA A 369 29.10 7.21 -23.91
C ALA A 369 29.14 8.74 -24.00
N GLY A 370 29.17 9.31 -25.20
CA GLY A 370 29.11 10.76 -25.42
C GLY A 370 27.72 11.36 -25.18
N LEU A 371 26.66 10.58 -25.39
CA LEU A 371 25.29 10.99 -25.03
C LEU A 371 25.10 10.98 -23.51
N VAL A 372 25.55 9.91 -22.83
CA VAL A 372 25.50 9.79 -21.36
C VAL A 372 26.30 10.91 -20.70
N LYS A 373 27.53 11.17 -21.18
CA LYS A 373 28.34 12.29 -20.68
C LYS A 373 27.66 13.64 -20.91
N SER A 374 27.08 13.86 -22.10
CA SER A 374 26.34 15.08 -22.40
C SER A 374 25.08 15.25 -21.56
N VAL A 375 24.39 14.17 -21.18
CA VAL A 375 23.21 14.23 -20.31
C VAL A 375 23.65 14.51 -18.87
N ALA A 376 24.67 13.82 -18.37
CA ALA A 376 25.23 14.07 -17.04
C ALA A 376 25.72 15.52 -16.88
N GLU A 377 26.45 16.06 -17.86
CA GLU A 377 26.91 17.46 -17.84
C GLU A 377 25.75 18.47 -17.89
N ARG A 378 24.65 18.15 -18.59
CA ARG A 378 23.45 19.00 -18.64
C ARG A 378 22.65 18.94 -17.35
N VAL A 379 22.61 17.78 -16.70
CA VAL A 379 21.96 17.59 -15.40
C VAL A 379 22.75 18.30 -14.31
N ASP A 380 24.08 18.18 -14.27
CA ASP A 380 24.95 18.94 -13.36
C ASP A 380 24.80 20.46 -13.55
N ALA A 381 24.72 20.91 -14.80
CA ALA A 381 24.48 22.32 -15.10
C ALA A 381 23.09 22.80 -14.65
N LEU A 382 22.07 21.93 -14.73
CA LEU A 382 20.72 22.23 -14.25
C LEU A 382 20.65 22.24 -12.72
N ALA A 383 21.29 21.26 -12.06
CA ALA A 383 21.45 21.17 -10.62
C ALA A 383 22.13 22.42 -10.06
N LYS A 384 23.22 22.85 -10.71
CA LYS A 384 23.93 24.07 -10.36
C LYS A 384 23.07 25.32 -10.54
N LYS A 385 22.31 25.42 -11.63
CA LYS A 385 21.36 26.53 -11.85
C LYS A 385 20.22 26.55 -10.83
N LEU A 386 19.71 25.39 -10.42
CA LEU A 386 18.68 25.29 -9.39
C LEU A 386 19.24 25.67 -8.00
N SER A 387 20.49 25.29 -7.71
CA SER A 387 21.21 25.70 -6.50
C SER A 387 21.50 27.22 -6.48
N ASP A 388 21.96 27.78 -7.60
CA ASP A 388 22.31 29.21 -7.72
C ASP A 388 21.07 30.11 -7.83
N GLY A 389 19.94 29.60 -8.35
CA GLY A 389 18.67 30.31 -8.40
C GLY A 389 18.01 30.50 -7.02
N VAL A 390 18.36 29.66 -6.05
CA VAL A 390 17.85 29.73 -4.67
C VAL A 390 18.65 30.71 -3.81
N THR A 391 19.90 31.04 -4.17
CA THR A 391 20.72 32.06 -3.49
C THR A 391 20.53 33.48 -4.04
N GLY A 392 19.94 33.63 -5.24
CA GLY A 392 19.70 34.93 -5.89
C GLY A 392 18.32 35.56 -5.63
N GLY A 393 17.49 34.94 -4.80
CA GLY A 393 16.13 35.41 -4.46
C GLY A 393 15.93 35.54 -2.95
N ILE A 394 16.65 36.48 -2.33
CA ILE A 394 16.27 37.12 -1.06
C ILE A 394 15.95 38.58 -1.39
#